data_AF-A0A091B9M7-F1
#
_entry.id   AF-A0A091B9M7-F1
#
_cell.length_a   1.000
_cell.length_b   1.000
_cell.length_c   1.000
_cell.angle_alpha   90.00
_cell.angle_beta   90.00
_cell.angle_gamma   90.00
#
_symmetry.space_group_name_H-M   'P 1'
#
loop_
_entity.id
_entity.type
_entity.pdbx_description
1 polymer ?
#
loop_
_entity_poly.entity_id
_entity_poly.type
_entity_poly.pdbx_seq_one_letter_code
_entity_poly.pdbx_strand_id
1 'polypeptide(L)'
;MTPQHPHPPLRPSAKGHAARALLVFVAWLASLGLVAVAAFLAVLLLAGPHGGLLPGRFSPVVLWVGWGLVLVLPLLAARWTWRRLSRGS
;
A
#
# COMPACT_ATOMS: atom_id res chain seq x y z
N MET A 1 -15.60 -51.21 -26.61
CA MET A 1 -15.68 -50.51 -25.32
C MET A 1 -14.26 -50.41 -24.76
N THR A 2 -13.59 -49.29 -25.01
CA THR A 2 -12.22 -49.04 -24.53
C THR A 2 -12.28 -48.38 -23.15
N PRO A 3 -11.58 -48.89 -22.13
CA PRO A 3 -11.62 -48.33 -20.79
C PRO A 3 -10.96 -46.94 -20.75
N GLN A 4 -11.72 -45.95 -20.28
CA GLN A 4 -11.24 -44.61 -19.99
C GLN A 4 -10.26 -44.69 -18.81
N HIS A 5 -8.97 -44.50 -19.08
CA HIS A 5 -7.95 -44.41 -18.04
C HIS A 5 -8.12 -43.05 -17.32
N PRO A 6 -8.37 -43.00 -16.00
CA PRO A 6 -8.51 -41.75 -15.28
C PRO A 6 -7.16 -41.02 -15.25
N HIS A 7 -7.11 -39.81 -15.82
CA HIS A 7 -5.93 -38.96 -15.74
C HIS A 7 -5.68 -38.53 -14.28
N PRO A 8 -4.43 -38.61 -13.80
CA PRO A 8 -4.09 -38.17 -12.45
C PRO A 8 -4.27 -36.65 -12.30
N PRO A 9 -4.73 -36.16 -11.13
CA PRO A 9 -4.91 -34.73 -10.89
C PRO A 9 -3.56 -34.01 -10.94
N LEU A 10 -3.47 -32.97 -11.78
CA LEU A 10 -2.31 -32.08 -11.86
C LEU A 10 -2.11 -31.38 -10.51
N ARG A 11 -1.06 -31.76 -9.77
CA ARG A 11 -0.72 -31.08 -8.51
C ARG A 11 -0.26 -29.65 -8.81
N PRO A 12 -0.83 -28.62 -8.18
CA PRO A 12 -0.36 -27.25 -8.36
C PRO A 12 1.11 -27.14 -7.95
N SER A 13 1.94 -26.59 -8.85
CA SER A 13 3.38 -26.42 -8.64
C SER A 13 3.63 -25.41 -7.51
N ALA A 14 4.11 -25.90 -6.36
CA ALA A 14 4.39 -25.11 -5.15
C ALA A 14 5.29 -23.88 -5.39
N LYS A 15 6.10 -23.91 -6.45
CA LYS A 15 7.01 -22.81 -6.84
C LYS A 15 6.27 -21.51 -7.15
N GLY A 16 5.07 -21.59 -7.73
CA GLY A 16 4.26 -20.41 -8.06
C GLY A 16 3.72 -19.69 -6.82
N HIS A 17 3.48 -20.42 -5.73
CA HIS A 17 2.98 -19.85 -4.48
C HIS A 17 4.06 -19.10 -3.71
N ALA A 18 5.29 -19.64 -3.67
CA ALA A 18 6.42 -18.97 -3.01
C ALA A 18 6.78 -17.63 -3.67
N ALA A 19 6.82 -17.60 -5.01
CA ALA A 19 7.09 -16.35 -5.75
C ALA A 19 6.00 -15.29 -5.51
N ARG A 20 4.72 -15.69 -5.48
CA ARG A 20 3.61 -14.78 -5.15
C ARG A 20 3.70 -14.27 -3.71
N ALA A 21 4.02 -15.14 -2.74
CA ALA A 21 4.17 -14.75 -1.34
C ALA A 21 5.31 -13.73 -1.16
N LEU A 22 6.44 -13.91 -1.85
CA LEU A 22 7.55 -12.97 -1.81
C LEU A 22 7.17 -11.60 -2.39
N LEU A 23 6.46 -11.57 -3.52
CA LEU A 23 6.01 -10.32 -4.12
C LEU A 23 5.02 -9.57 -3.21
N VAL A 24 4.09 -10.28 -2.58
CA VAL A 24 3.16 -9.70 -1.60
C VAL A 24 3.92 -9.13 -0.40
N PHE A 25 4.92 -9.87 0.10
CA PHE A 25 5.74 -9.42 1.22
C PHE A 25 6.54 -8.16 0.89
N VAL A 26 7.17 -8.09 -0.29
CA VAL A 26 7.89 -6.89 -0.75
C VAL A 26 6.93 -5.72 -0.94
N ALA A 27 5.75 -5.95 -1.54
CA ALA A 27 4.74 -4.91 -1.70
C ALA A 27 4.21 -4.38 -0.37
N TRP A 28 4.06 -5.28 0.61
CA TRP A 28 3.68 -4.93 1.98
C TRP A 28 4.75 -4.09 2.66
N LEU A 29 6.03 -4.50 2.60
CA LEU A 29 7.16 -3.72 3.12
C LEU A 29 7.27 -2.34 2.48
N ALA A 30 7.12 -2.26 1.15
CA ALA A 30 7.15 -0.99 0.43
C ALA A 30 5.99 -0.08 0.85
N SER A 31 4.79 -0.64 1.06
CA SER A 31 3.64 0.11 1.58
C SER A 31 3.89 0.60 2.99
N LEU A 32 4.46 -0.24 3.86
CA LEU A 32 4.82 0.12 5.23
C LEU A 32 5.85 1.26 5.25
N GLY A 33 6.88 1.17 4.40
CA GLY A 33 7.89 2.21 4.25
C GLY A 33 7.29 3.53 3.77
N LEU A 34 6.38 3.49 2.79
CA LEU A 34 5.69 4.68 2.30
C LEU A 34 4.83 5.32 3.39
N VAL A 35 4.09 4.52 4.16
CA VAL A 35 3.30 5.01 5.31
C VAL A 35 4.21 5.60 6.40
N ALA A 36 5.34 4.96 6.70
CA ALA A 36 6.29 5.45 7.69
C ALA A 36 6.91 6.79 7.28
N VAL A 37 7.32 6.94 6.02
CA VAL A 37 7.85 8.21 5.49
C VAL A 37 6.76 9.29 5.48
N ALA A 38 5.54 8.95 5.06
CA ALA A 38 4.42 9.89 5.06
C ALA A 38 4.07 10.34 6.48
N ALA A 39 4.01 9.41 7.45
CA ALA A 39 3.77 9.71 8.85
C ALA A 39 4.89 10.54 9.46
N PHE A 40 6.16 10.21 9.16
CA PHE A 40 7.31 10.98 9.62
C PHE A 40 7.29 12.40 9.09
N LEU A 41 7.03 12.60 7.78
CA LEU A 41 6.90 13.93 7.20
C LEU A 41 5.70 14.68 7.74
N ALA A 42 4.55 14.01 7.93
CA ALA A 42 3.36 14.62 8.52
C ALA A 42 3.64 15.09 9.95
N VAL A 43 4.29 14.26 10.77
CA VAL A 43 4.71 14.63 12.13
C VAL A 43 5.75 15.73 12.08
N LEU A 44 6.74 15.69 11.19
CA LEU A 44 7.77 16.72 11.08
C LEU A 44 7.22 18.07 10.60
N LEU A 45 6.23 18.07 9.72
CA LEU A 45 5.51 19.26 9.27
C LEU A 45 4.60 19.82 10.37
N LEU A 46 3.82 18.94 11.02
CA LEU A 46 2.90 19.32 12.08
C LEU A 46 3.64 19.77 13.35
N ALA A 47 4.73 19.08 13.68
CA ALA A 47 5.64 19.38 14.78
C ALA A 47 6.85 20.20 14.32
N GLY A 48 6.79 20.84 13.15
CA GLY A 48 7.80 21.81 12.71
C GLY A 48 7.98 22.93 13.75
N PRO A 49 8.79 24.00 13.49
CA PRO A 49 9.16 25.02 14.49
C PRO A 49 8.00 25.91 15.01
N HIS A 50 6.77 25.45 14.82
CA HIS A 50 5.50 26.11 15.02
C HIS A 50 4.92 25.81 16.41
N GLY A 51 5.58 24.96 17.21
CA GLY A 51 5.30 24.80 18.64
C GLY A 51 5.30 26.12 19.43
N GLY A 52 5.86 27.19 18.87
CA GLY A 52 5.75 28.55 19.40
C GLY A 52 5.21 29.63 18.45
N LEU A 53 4.83 29.34 17.19
CA LEU A 53 4.65 30.37 16.15
C LEU A 53 3.37 30.28 15.29
N LEU A 54 2.53 29.25 15.40
CA LEU A 54 1.24 29.23 14.70
C LEU A 54 0.16 29.95 15.53
N PRO A 55 -0.46 31.04 15.03
CA PRO A 55 -1.70 31.54 15.61
C PRO A 55 -2.72 30.41 15.58
N GLY A 56 -3.37 30.10 16.71
CA GLY A 56 -4.21 28.89 16.91
C GLY A 56 -5.34 28.65 15.88
N ARG A 57 -5.59 29.60 14.99
CA ARG A 57 -6.57 29.58 13.90
C ARG A 57 -6.21 28.62 12.75
N PHE A 58 -4.92 28.33 12.54
CA PHE A 58 -4.46 27.43 11.48
C PHE A 58 -4.34 25.96 11.92
N SER A 59 -4.32 25.71 13.22
CA SER A 59 -4.27 24.36 13.81
C SER A 59 -5.33 23.39 13.23
N PRO A 60 -6.62 23.76 13.08
CA PRO A 60 -7.62 22.84 12.52
C PRO A 60 -7.37 22.55 11.04
N VAL A 61 -6.94 23.53 10.24
CA VAL A 61 -6.72 23.36 8.79
C VAL A 61 -5.58 22.38 8.55
N VAL A 62 -4.47 22.49 9.29
CA VAL A 62 -3.35 21.55 9.18
C VAL A 62 -3.76 20.15 9.62
N LEU A 63 -4.60 20.04 10.65
CA LEU A 63 -5.15 18.76 11.10
C LEU A 63 -5.99 18.08 10.00
N TRP A 64 -6.91 18.82 9.38
CA TRP A 64 -7.76 18.32 8.30
C TRP A 64 -6.97 17.95 7.05
N VAL A 65 -5.99 18.78 6.67
CA VAL A 65 -5.11 18.51 5.51
C VAL A 65 -4.20 17.32 5.79
N GLY A 66 -3.67 17.19 7.02
CA GLY A 66 -2.85 16.06 7.44
C GLY A 66 -3.61 14.74 7.40
N TRP A 67 -4.80 14.70 7.99
CA TRP A 67 -5.70 13.53 7.90
C TRP A 67 -6.12 13.22 6.47
N GLY A 68 -6.41 14.27 5.69
CA GLY A 68 -6.67 14.16 4.26
C GLY A 68 -5.53 13.46 3.54
N LEU A 69 -4.29 13.91 3.73
CA LEU A 69 -3.11 13.26 3.13
C LEU A 69 -2.96 11.80 3.59
N VAL A 70 -3.06 11.53 4.89
CA VAL A 70 -2.92 10.18 5.47
C VAL A 70 -3.95 9.21 4.89
N LEU A 71 -5.18 9.65 4.62
CA LEU A 71 -6.24 8.81 4.04
C LEU A 71 -6.17 8.73 2.51
N VAL A 72 -5.85 9.84 1.84
CA VAL A 72 -5.91 9.98 0.39
C VAL A 72 -4.68 9.38 -0.29
N LEU A 73 -3.47 9.53 0.28
CA LEU A 73 -2.25 8.93 -0.29
C LEU A 73 -2.34 7.41 -0.46
N PRO A 74 -2.68 6.61 0.57
CA PRO A 74 -2.75 5.16 0.42
C PRO A 74 -3.85 4.74 -0.54
N LEU A 75 -4.98 5.47 -0.59
CA LEU A 75 -6.03 5.24 -1.59
C LEU A 75 -5.53 5.48 -3.02
N LEU A 76 -4.80 6.58 -3.25
CA LEU A 76 -4.21 6.88 -4.55
C LEU A 76 -3.15 5.86 -4.93
N ALA A 77 -2.27 5.48 -4.00
CA ALA A 77 -1.25 4.47 -4.21
C ALA A 77 -1.89 3.14 -4.59
N ALA A 78 -2.87 2.66 -3.82
CA ALA A 78 -3.62 1.44 -4.13
C ALA A 78 -4.29 1.51 -5.51
N ARG A 79 -4.95 2.63 -5.83
CA ARG A 79 -5.58 2.85 -7.15
C ARG A 79 -4.57 2.89 -8.29
N TRP A 80 -3.37 3.40 -8.05
CA TRP A 80 -2.30 3.44 -9.06
C TRP A 80 -1.73 2.06 -9.31
N THR A 81 -1.46 1.30 -8.24
CA THR A 81 -1.00 -0.09 -8.32
C THR A 81 -2.01 -0.97 -9.05
N TRP A 82 -3.29 -0.82 -8.72
CA TRP A 82 -4.38 -1.54 -9.39
C TRP A 82 -4.45 -1.21 -10.88
N ARG A 83 -4.38 0.08 -11.24
CA ARG A 83 -4.38 0.53 -12.64
C ARG A 83 -3.17 0.06 -13.44
N ARG A 84 -2.01 -0.07 -12.81
CA ARG A 84 -0.81 -0.61 -13.48
C ARG A 84 -0.94 -2.10 -13.75
N LEU A 85 -1.51 -2.87 -12.81
CA LEU A 85 -1.78 -4.29 -13.02
C LEU A 85 -2.80 -4.51 -14.14
N SER A 86 -3.88 -3.73 -14.19
CA SER A 86 -4.95 -3.92 -15.19
C SER A 86 -4.64 -3.39 -16.59
N ARG A 87 -3.52 -2.67 -16.79
CA ARG A 87 -3.02 -2.29 -18.13
C ARG A 87 -1.95 -3.25 -18.67
N GLY A 88 -1.49 -4.20 -17.85
CA GLY A 88 -0.44 -5.18 -18.21
C GLY A 88 -0.94 -6.60 -18.47
N SER A 89 -2.25 -6.85 -18.36
CA SER A 89 -2.94 -8.03 -18.91
C SER A 89 -3.68 -7.63 -20.19
#